data_AF-A0A927L437-F1
#
_entry.id   AF-A0A927L437-F1
#
_cell.length_a   1.000
_cell.length_b   1.000
_cell.length_c   1.000
_cell.angle_alpha   90.00
_cell.angle_beta   90.00
_cell.angle_gamma   90.00
#
_symmetry.space_group_name_H-M   'P 1'
#
loop_
_entity.id
_entity.type
_entity.pdbx_description
1 polymer ?
#
loop_
_entity_poly.entity_id
_entity_poly.type
_entity_poly.pdbx_seq_one_letter_code
_entity_poly.pdbx_strand_id
1 'polypeptide(L)'
;MSVVLTILYIALTVFFIVLIFRLVMDYVFQFARSWQPGKAMVVVLEATYTVTDPPLKLLRRFIPPLRLGGVALDLSFFVLMIIVFILRAVVASGMGAV
;
A
#
# COMPACT_ATOMS: atom_id res chain seq x y z
N MET A 1 22.87 -13.61 -10.13
CA MET A 1 21.66 -13.50 -9.28
C MET A 1 22.02 -13.43 -7.80
N SER A 2 22.03 -12.22 -7.22
CA SER A 2 22.23 -12.01 -5.78
C SER A 2 20.99 -12.45 -5.00
N VAL A 3 21.13 -13.43 -4.08
CA VAL A 3 20.04 -13.91 -3.21
C VAL A 3 19.39 -12.75 -2.44
N VAL A 4 20.19 -11.76 -2.03
CA VAL A 4 19.72 -10.58 -1.30
C VAL A 4 18.76 -9.74 -2.14
N LEU A 5 19.09 -9.49 -3.41
CA LEU A 5 18.22 -8.72 -4.32
C LEU A 5 16.90 -9.45 -4.59
N THR A 6 16.93 -10.78 -4.72
CA THR A 6 15.72 -11.58 -4.89
C THR A 6 14.80 -11.50 -3.68
N ILE A 7 15.35 -11.66 -2.46
CA ILE A 7 14.56 -11.55 -1.22
C ILE A 7 13.93 -10.15 -1.12
N LEU A 8 14.70 -9.10 -1.40
CA LEU A 8 14.21 -7.73 -1.37
C LEU A 8 13.09 -7.48 -2.39
N TYR A 9 13.25 -7.99 -3.62
CA TYR A 9 12.24 -7.88 -4.67
C TYR A 9 10.93 -8.59 -4.28
N ILE A 10 11.03 -9.79 -3.68
CA ILE A 10 9.87 -10.53 -3.17
C ILE A 10 9.18 -9.74 -2.06
N ALA A 11 9.93 -9.22 -1.08
CA ALA A 11 9.38 -8.45 0.02
C ALA A 11 8.64 -7.19 -0.47
N LEU A 12 9.24 -6.44 -1.40
CA LEU A 12 8.60 -5.27 -2.03
C LEU A 12 7.34 -5.65 -2.82
N THR A 13 7.36 -6.81 -3.48
CA THR A 13 6.19 -7.32 -4.23
C THR A 13 5.05 -7.69 -3.28
N VAL A 14 5.34 -8.39 -2.18
CA VAL A 14 4.34 -8.69 -1.14
C VAL A 14 3.78 -7.40 -0.56
N PHE A 15 4.64 -6.44 -0.20
CA PHE A 15 4.19 -5.15 0.33
C PHE A 15 3.31 -4.39 -0.68
N PHE A 16 3.65 -4.43 -1.97
CA PHE A 16 2.82 -3.83 -3.02
C PHE A 16 1.43 -4.48 -3.10
N ILE A 17 1.34 -5.82 -2.99
CA ILE A 17 0.05 -6.52 -2.96
C ILE A 17 -0.78 -6.10 -1.74
N VAL A 18 -0.14 -5.97 -0.57
CA VAL A 18 -0.81 -5.51 0.66
C VAL A 18 -1.34 -4.08 0.50
N LEU A 19 -0.59 -3.19 -0.16
CA LEU A 19 -1.08 -1.86 -0.51
C LEU A 19 -2.31 -1.94 -1.42
N ILE A 20 -2.26 -2.73 -2.50
CA ILE A 20 -3.42 -2.91 -3.39
C ILE A 20 -4.64 -3.42 -2.62
N PHE A 21 -4.47 -4.39 -1.73
CA PHE A 21 -5.56 -4.85 -0.86
C PHE A 21 -6.12 -3.70 -0.03
N ARG A 22 -5.28 -2.89 0.62
CA ARG A 22 -5.72 -1.70 1.37
C ARG A 22 -6.52 -0.73 0.49
N LEU A 23 -6.07 -0.46 -0.73
CA LEU A 23 -6.81 0.38 -1.68
C LEU A 23 -8.22 -0.15 -1.92
N VAL A 24 -8.32 -1.45 -2.21
CA VAL A 24 -9.60 -2.11 -2.45
C VAL A 24 -10.49 -2.01 -1.22
N MET A 25 -9.96 -2.27 -0.03
CA MET A 25 -10.72 -2.20 1.21
C MET A 25 -11.21 -0.78 1.51
N ASP A 26 -10.39 0.24 1.29
CA ASP A 26 -10.78 1.64 1.47
C ASP A 26 -11.93 2.02 0.51
N TYR A 27 -11.88 1.56 -0.74
CA TYR A 27 -12.99 1.71 -1.68
C TYR A 27 -14.24 0.93 -1.29
N VAL A 28 -14.09 -0.32 -0.85
CA VAL A 28 -15.20 -1.14 -0.36
C VAL A 28 -15.91 -0.42 0.79
N PHE A 29 -15.18 0.13 1.76
CA PHE A 29 -15.80 0.88 2.85
C PHE A 29 -16.44 2.20 2.39
N GLN A 30 -15.88 2.86 1.38
CA GLN A 30 -16.44 4.09 0.83
C GLN A 30 -17.77 3.85 0.10
N PHE A 31 -17.84 2.80 -0.72
CA PHE A 31 -18.99 2.48 -1.56
C PHE A 31 -20.03 1.59 -0.87
N ALA A 32 -19.59 0.62 -0.07
CA ALA A 32 -20.45 -0.31 0.67
C ALA A 32 -20.44 0.01 2.17
N ARG A 33 -20.90 1.21 2.55
CA ARG A 33 -20.90 1.68 3.95
C ARG A 33 -21.71 0.81 4.92
N SER A 34 -22.65 0.00 4.42
CA SER A 34 -23.44 -0.95 5.20
C SER A 34 -22.74 -2.30 5.41
N TRP A 35 -21.63 -2.56 4.71
CA TRP A 35 -20.90 -3.80 4.83
C TRP A 35 -20.10 -3.85 6.13
N GLN A 36 -20.29 -4.94 6.88
CA GLN A 36 -19.55 -5.20 8.12
C GLN A 36 -18.58 -6.36 7.88
N PRO A 37 -17.26 -6.16 8.09
CA PRO A 37 -16.30 -7.23 7.91
C PRO A 37 -16.53 -8.33 8.96
N GLY A 38 -16.56 -9.59 8.51
CA GLY A 38 -16.61 -10.74 9.41
C GLY A 38 -15.35 -10.84 10.28
N LYS A 39 -15.40 -11.60 11.38
CA LYS A 39 -14.31 -11.71 12.36
C LYS A 39 -12.94 -12.04 11.74
N ALA A 40 -12.89 -12.96 10.77
CA ALA A 40 -11.65 -13.30 10.08
C ALA A 40 -11.11 -12.14 9.22
N MET A 41 -12.00 -11.40 8.56
CA MET A 41 -11.62 -10.24 7.75
C MET A 41 -11.07 -9.10 8.61
N VAL A 42 -11.60 -8.91 9.82
CA VAL A 42 -11.09 -7.90 10.78
C VAL A 42 -9.62 -8.16 11.11
N VAL A 43 -9.23 -9.42 11.35
CA VAL A 43 -7.83 -9.78 11.62
C VAL A 43 -6.93 -9.47 10.42
N VAL A 44 -7.38 -9.80 9.20
CA VAL A 44 -6.63 -9.50 7.96
C VAL A 44 -6.48 -8.00 7.75
N LEU A 45 -7.54 -7.23 7.99
CA LEU A 45 -7.53 -5.78 7.90
C LEU A 45 -6.55 -5.18 8.90
N GLU A 46 -6.60 -5.60 10.17
CA GLU A 46 -5.71 -5.12 11.22
C GLU A 46 -4.24 -5.40 10.89
N ALA A 47 -3.93 -6.62 10.42
CA ALA A 47 -2.58 -6.98 10.00
C ALA A 47 -2.10 -6.12 8.82
N THR A 48 -2.95 -5.96 7.80
CA THR A 48 -2.64 -5.15 6.61
C THR A 48 -2.41 -3.69 6.99
N TYR A 49 -3.31 -3.12 7.78
CA TYR A 49 -3.26 -1.73 8.23
C TYR A 49 -2.03 -1.48 9.10
N THR A 50 -1.72 -2.37 10.04
CA THR A 50 -0.48 -2.28 10.85
C THR A 50 0.78 -2.19 9.99
N VAL A 51 0.85 -2.95 8.90
CA VAL A 51 2.02 -2.95 8.00
C VAL A 51 2.05 -1.71 7.10
N THR A 52 0.90 -1.19 6.70
CA THR A 52 0.79 -0.11 5.71
C THR A 52 0.63 1.29 6.32
N ASP A 53 0.17 1.41 7.57
CA ASP A 53 -0.03 2.70 8.25
C ASP A 53 1.27 3.45 8.56
N PRO A 54 2.36 2.83 9.04
CA PRO A 54 3.61 3.55 9.29
C PRO A 54 4.15 4.31 8.07
N PRO A 55 4.28 3.69 6.87
CA PRO A 55 4.74 4.40 5.68
C PRO A 55 3.74 5.44 5.18
N LEU A 56 2.43 5.18 5.28
CA LEU A 56 1.40 6.16 4.92
C LEU A 56 1.42 7.36 5.86
N LYS A 57 1.59 7.15 7.17
CA LYS A 57 1.68 8.22 8.17
C LYS A 57 2.92 9.09 7.96
N LEU A 58 4.03 8.49 7.55
CA LEU A 58 5.23 9.22 7.15
C LEU A 58 4.93 10.12 5.94
N LEU A 59 4.27 9.59 4.91
CA LEU A 59 3.89 10.35 3.72
C LEU A 59 2.86 11.44 3.99
N ARG A 60 1.85 11.16 4.82
CA ARG A 60 0.82 12.12 5.24
C ARG A 60 1.39 13.34 5.96
N ARG A 61 2.59 13.22 6.55
CA ARG A 61 3.31 14.36 7.13
C ARG A 61 3.80 15.34 6.06
N PHE A 62 4.10 14.87 4.86
CA PHE A 62 4.61 15.69 3.75
C PHE A 62 3.52 16.08 2.75
N ILE A 63 2.54 15.20 2.54
CA ILE A 63 1.46 15.38 1.56
C ILE A 63 0.14 15.26 2.32
N PRO A 64 -0.47 16.38 2.76
CA PRO A 64 -1.74 16.33 3.46
C PRO A 64 -2.86 15.81 2.53
N PRO A 65 -3.86 15.10 3.08
CA PRO A 65 -4.96 14.57 2.29
C PRO A 65 -5.78 15.70 1.67
N LEU A 66 -6.03 15.61 0.36
CA LEU A 66 -6.84 16.60 -0.35
C LEU A 66 -8.32 16.30 -0.15
N ARG A 67 -9.02 17.25 0.46
CA ARG A 67 -10.49 17.20 0.60
C ARG A 67 -11.11 17.98 -0.55
N LEU A 68 -11.73 17.28 -1.48
CA LEU A 68 -12.44 17.90 -2.60
C LEU A 68 -13.94 17.72 -2.39
N GLY A 69 -14.66 18.83 -2.15
CA GLY A 69 -16.12 18.85 -2.20
C GLY A 69 -16.85 17.83 -1.31
N GLY A 70 -16.33 17.56 -0.10
CA GLY A 70 -16.92 16.60 0.84
C GLY A 70 -16.40 15.16 0.74
N VAL A 71 -15.56 14.84 -0.24
CA VAL A 71 -14.84 13.56 -0.33
C VAL A 71 -13.35 13.79 -0.07
N ALA A 72 -12.80 13.08 0.92
CA ALA A 72 -11.35 13.05 1.13
C ALA A 72 -10.74 12.02 0.17
N LEU A 73 -9.91 12.48 -0.76
CA LEU A 73 -9.05 11.61 -1.55
C LEU A 73 -7.70 11.51 -0.84
N ASP A 74 -7.37 10.32 -0.37
CA ASP A 74 -6.06 10.06 0.22
C ASP A 74 -5.01 9.94 -0.90
N LEU A 75 -4.49 11.09 -1.34
CA LEU A 75 -3.38 11.15 -2.30
C LEU A 75 -2.13 10.46 -1.76
N SER A 76 -1.92 10.46 -0.44
CA SER A 76 -0.75 9.86 0.19
C SER A 76 -0.68 8.36 -0.10
N PHE A 77 -1.85 7.70 -0.19
CA PHE A 77 -1.95 6.31 -0.60
C PHE A 77 -1.45 6.07 -2.04
N PHE A 78 -1.95 6.84 -3.01
CA PHE A 78 -1.52 6.73 -4.41
C PHE A 78 -0.03 7.00 -4.58
N VAL A 79 0.48 8.00 -3.86
CA VAL A 79 1.91 8.33 -3.87
C VAL A 79 2.74 7.17 -3.31
N LEU A 80 2.33 6.55 -2.20
CA LEU A 80 3.04 5.39 -1.65
C LEU A 80 3.08 4.23 -2.64
N MET A 81 1.96 3.95 -3.31
CA MET A 81 1.88 2.90 -4.33
C MET A 81 2.84 3.16 -5.49
N ILE A 82 2.94 4.41 -5.96
CA ILE A 82 3.89 4.80 -7.02
C ILE A 82 5.34 4.64 -6.55
N ILE A 83 5.66 5.07 -5.32
CA ILE A 83 7.01 4.93 -4.75
C ILE A 83 7.42 3.45 -4.71
N VAL A 84 6.56 2.57 -4.21
CA VAL A 84 6.85 1.12 -4.13
C VAL A 84 6.97 0.51 -5.52
N PHE A 85 6.14 0.94 -6.48
CA PHE A 85 6.25 0.50 -7.86
C PHE A 85 7.60 0.86 -8.48
N ILE A 86 8.05 2.11 -8.30
CA ILE A 86 9.37 2.57 -8.76
C ILE A 86 10.49 1.78 -8.07
N LEU A 87 10.42 1.60 -6.75
CA LEU A 87 11.41 0.80 -6.01
C LEU A 87 11.53 -0.62 -6.56
N ARG A 88 10.40 -1.29 -6.85
CA ARG A 88 10.40 -2.62 -7.48
C ARG A 88 11.06 -2.60 -8.86
N ALA A 89 10.76 -1.59 -9.68
CA ALA A 89 11.36 -1.45 -11.00
C ALA A 89 12.88 -1.24 -10.94
N VAL A 90 13.36 -0.43 -10.00
CA VAL A 90 14.79 -0.19 -9.76
C VAL A 90 15.49 -1.47 -9.28
N VAL A 91 14.91 -2.18 -8.32
CA VAL A 91 15.47 -3.46 -7.83
C VAL A 91 15.49 -4.51 -8.95
N ALA A 92 14.43 -4.57 -9.77
CA ALA A 92 14.37 -5.47 -10.91
C ALA A 92 15.41 -5.14 -11.99
N SER A 93 15.62 -3.85 -12.27
CA SER A 93 16.68 -3.39 -13.19
C SER A 93 18.07 -3.77 -12.65
N GLY A 94 18.31 -3.60 -11.35
CA GLY A 94 19.55 -4.04 -10.70
C GLY A 94 19.75 -5.55 -10.72
N MET A 95 18.69 -6.36 -10.70
CA MET A 95 18.78 -7.81 -10.91
C MET A 95 19.12 -8.20 -12.35
N GLY A 96 18.64 -7.44 -13.34
CA GLY A 96 18.95 -7.69 -14.76
C GLY A 96 20.34 -7.23 -15.19
N ALA A 97 20.96 -6.32 -14.43
CA ALA A 97 22.31 -5.80 -14.66
C ALA A 97 23.42 -6.65 -14.00
N VAL A 98 23.08 -7.72 -13.25
CA VAL A 98 24.00 -8.58 -12.47
C VAL A 98 23.92 -10.03 -12.94
#